data_AF-A0A166JF77-F1
#
_entry.id   AF-A0A166JF77-F1
#
_cell.length_a   1.000
_cell.length_b   1.000
_cell.length_c   1.000
_cell.angle_alpha   90.00
_cell.angle_beta   90.00
_cell.angle_gamma   90.00
#
_symmetry.space_group_name_H-M   'P 1'
#
loop_
_entity.id
_entity.type
_entity.pdbx_description
1 polymer ?
#
loop_
_entity_poly.entity_id
_entity_poly.type
_entity_poly.pdbx_seq_one_letter_code
_entity_poly.pdbx_strand_id
1 'polypeptide(L)'
;MPKVIQPKRTRRPANNTTFRESLGLSTLKADLHRFNLLRDFLRAQVRKHFDYTVPYQSQTAERMASFETEVTSAQPQLYASDWRRAQTRAYVESYYHNERSRVRRAGQSDDGVKGTMQTPSAGNEDSSESDGSQVDELAGDTTAHPTDEPSSLPTPPATPPLGTSAVRRFLRSCQPSLEHLLPFFMRLGIRTRSELAGVMRWPAYRRDAWLRELRREEEWAEFGLTRVQIQALSLAFVFSDEVVAICGASGE
;
A
#
# COMPACT_ATOMS: atom_id res chain seq x y z
N MET A 1 -29.97 -22.49 22.50
CA MET A 1 -29.38 -21.20 22.11
C MET A 1 -28.22 -21.45 21.15
N PRO A 2 -28.26 -20.93 19.91
CA PRO A 2 -27.19 -21.16 18.94
C PRO A 2 -25.90 -20.42 19.35
N LYS A 3 -24.78 -21.14 19.41
CA LYS A 3 -23.45 -20.55 19.59
C LYS A 3 -23.11 -19.73 18.34
N VAL A 4 -23.08 -18.41 18.47
CA VAL A 4 -22.54 -17.52 17.43
C VAL A 4 -21.04 -17.80 17.33
N ILE A 5 -20.65 -18.56 16.31
CA ILE A 5 -19.25 -18.81 15.98
C ILE A 5 -18.70 -17.49 15.42
N GLN A 6 -18.08 -16.69 16.28
CA GLN A 6 -17.34 -15.52 15.86
C GLN A 6 -16.22 -15.98 14.91
N PRO A 7 -16.16 -15.47 13.67
CA PRO A 7 -15.10 -15.85 12.73
C PRO A 7 -13.75 -15.55 13.37
N LYS A 8 -12.89 -16.56 13.49
CA LYS A 8 -11.50 -16.40 13.91
C LYS A 8 -10.82 -15.46 12.91
N ARG A 9 -10.78 -14.17 13.22
CA ARG A 9 -9.95 -13.20 12.52
C ARG A 9 -8.51 -13.66 12.73
N THR A 10 -7.93 -14.27 11.71
CA THR A 10 -6.50 -14.55 11.66
C THR A 10 -5.80 -13.18 11.68
N ARG A 11 -5.38 -12.75 12.87
CA ARG A 11 -4.55 -11.56 13.01
C ARG A 11 -3.25 -11.85 12.29
N ARG A 12 -3.12 -11.39 11.04
CA ARG A 12 -1.82 -11.38 10.36
C ARG A 12 -0.86 -10.60 11.26
N PRO A 13 0.32 -11.14 11.60
CA PRO A 13 1.30 -10.41 12.39
C PRO A 13 1.61 -9.11 11.65
N ALA A 14 1.62 -7.99 12.38
CA ALA A 14 1.98 -6.71 11.81
C ALA A 14 3.43 -6.82 11.28
N ASN A 15 3.57 -6.86 9.97
CA ASN A 15 4.88 -6.81 9.33
C ASN A 15 5.36 -5.35 9.36
N ASN A 16 6.69 -5.15 9.34
CA ASN A 16 7.28 -3.81 9.34
C ASN A 16 6.76 -2.96 8.16
N THR A 17 6.46 -3.60 7.04
CA THR A 17 5.94 -2.96 5.83
C THR A 17 4.58 -2.30 6.07
N THR A 18 3.60 -3.04 6.60
CA THR A 18 2.26 -2.54 6.91
C THR A 18 2.31 -1.47 7.99
N PHE A 19 3.17 -1.62 9.00
CA PHE A 19 3.34 -0.57 10.00
C PHE A 19 3.92 0.71 9.38
N ARG A 20 4.97 0.62 8.56
CA ARG A 20 5.54 1.78 7.84
C ARG A 20 4.51 2.48 6.94
N GLU A 21 3.79 1.70 6.13
CA GLU A 21 2.73 2.20 5.24
C GLU A 21 1.63 2.89 6.05
N SER A 22 1.31 2.40 7.25
CA SER A 22 0.32 3.04 8.13
C SER A 22 0.69 4.44 8.61
N LEU A 23 1.99 4.70 8.66
CA LEU A 23 2.53 6.02 8.98
C LEU A 23 2.57 6.95 7.76
N GLY A 24 2.23 6.45 6.57
CA GLY A 24 2.36 7.18 5.31
C GLY A 24 3.81 7.34 4.86
N LEU A 25 4.70 6.45 5.31
CA LEU A 25 6.11 6.48 4.95
C LEU A 25 6.35 5.56 3.75
N SER A 26 7.03 6.08 2.73
CA SER A 26 7.34 5.36 1.49
C SER A 26 8.54 4.41 1.64
N THR A 27 8.96 3.82 0.53
CA THR A 27 10.21 3.04 0.43
C THR A 27 11.44 3.91 0.14
N LEU A 28 11.28 5.23 0.00
CA LEU A 28 12.40 6.13 -0.24
C LEU A 28 13.37 6.12 0.94
N LYS A 29 14.66 6.34 0.66
CA LYS A 29 15.75 6.27 1.66
C LYS A 29 15.50 7.17 2.88
N ALA A 30 15.02 8.39 2.66
CA ALA A 30 14.70 9.33 3.73
C ALA A 30 13.58 8.81 4.65
N ASP A 31 12.51 8.27 4.07
CA ASP A 31 11.39 7.69 4.82
C ASP A 31 11.77 6.42 5.56
N LEU A 32 12.63 5.58 4.97
CA LEU A 32 13.21 4.43 5.64
C LEU A 32 14.04 4.84 6.86
N HIS A 33 14.85 5.89 6.73
CA HIS A 33 15.62 6.42 7.84
C HIS A 33 14.70 6.92 8.96
N ARG A 34 13.69 7.73 8.62
CA ARG A 34 12.68 8.21 9.57
C ARG A 34 11.92 7.07 10.23
N PHE A 35 11.53 6.05 9.47
CA PHE A 35 10.87 4.86 9.99
C PHE A 35 11.76 4.11 10.98
N ASN A 36 13.05 3.94 10.68
CA ASN A 36 13.98 3.28 11.59
C ASN A 36 14.13 4.05 12.91
N LEU A 37 14.20 5.38 12.87
CA LEU A 37 14.23 6.21 14.09
C LEU A 37 12.97 6.01 14.95
N LEU A 38 11.78 6.02 14.35
CA LEU A 38 10.52 5.75 15.06
C LEU A 38 10.48 4.34 15.63
N ARG A 39 10.98 3.37 14.87
CA ARG A 39 11.05 1.98 15.28
C ARG A 39 11.94 1.81 16.49
N ASP A 40 13.12 2.40 16.47
CA ASP A 40 14.09 2.28 17.56
C ASP A 40 13.62 3.05 18.81
N PHE A 41 12.96 4.20 18.63
CA PHE A 41 12.24 4.90 19.69
C PHE A 41 11.19 3.99 20.36
N LEU A 42 10.30 3.36 19.57
CA LEU A 42 9.28 2.45 20.12
C LEU A 42 9.91 1.28 20.86
N ARG A 43 10.99 0.69 20.32
CA ARG A 43 11.69 -0.42 20.99
C ARG A 43 12.29 0.00 22.33
N ALA A 44 12.87 1.20 22.40
CA ALA A 44 13.39 1.75 23.65
C ALA A 44 12.27 1.94 24.68
N GLN A 45 11.12 2.49 24.25
CA GLN A 45 9.95 2.65 25.12
C GLN A 45 9.38 1.31 25.61
N VAL A 46 9.33 0.29 24.74
CA VAL A 46 8.90 -1.06 25.15
C VAL A 46 9.85 -1.63 26.21
N ARG A 47 11.17 -1.51 26.01
CA ARG A 47 12.16 -1.99 27.00
C ARG A 47 12.09 -1.25 28.33
N LYS A 48 11.73 0.04 28.30
CA LYS A 48 11.60 0.88 29.50
C LYS A 48 10.39 0.50 30.34
N HIS A 49 9.24 0.22 29.72
CA HIS A 49 7.97 0.08 30.42
C HIS A 49 7.50 -1.36 30.63
N PHE A 50 7.95 -2.32 29.81
CA PHE A 50 7.42 -3.68 29.82
C PHE A 50 8.36 -4.67 30.50
N ASP A 51 7.77 -5.62 31.21
CA ASP A 51 8.51 -6.71 31.85
C ASP A 51 8.39 -7.99 31.03
N TYR A 52 9.50 -8.39 30.40
CA TYR A 52 9.60 -9.55 29.52
C TYR A 52 9.32 -10.90 30.20
N THR A 53 9.29 -10.98 31.53
CA THR A 53 8.91 -12.21 32.24
C THR A 53 7.40 -12.48 32.12
N VAL A 54 6.59 -11.43 32.04
CA VAL A 54 5.12 -11.49 31.99
C VAL A 54 4.62 -11.56 30.53
N PRO A 55 3.53 -12.29 30.20
CA PRO A 55 2.93 -12.19 28.86
C PRO A 55 2.45 -10.76 28.51
N TYR A 56 2.46 -10.39 27.23
CA TYR A 56 2.06 -9.04 26.80
C TYR A 56 0.64 -8.68 27.26
N GLN A 57 -0.30 -9.63 27.12
CA GLN A 57 -1.70 -9.45 27.50
C GLN A 57 -1.92 -9.39 29.03
N SER A 58 -0.90 -9.72 29.81
CA SER A 58 -0.92 -9.75 31.28
C SER A 58 -0.12 -8.59 31.91
N GLN A 59 0.35 -7.64 31.11
CA GLN A 59 1.00 -6.43 31.64
C GLN A 59 0.00 -5.59 32.45
N THR A 60 0.48 -4.88 33.47
CA THR A 60 -0.38 -4.04 34.29
C THR A 60 -0.95 -2.89 33.46
N ALA A 61 -2.21 -2.51 33.75
CA ALA A 61 -2.86 -1.38 33.08
C ALA A 61 -2.07 -0.08 33.23
N GLU A 62 -1.41 0.11 34.38
CA GLU A 62 -0.53 1.25 34.66
C GLU A 62 0.66 1.31 33.69
N ARG A 63 1.38 0.20 33.47
CA ARG A 63 2.52 0.17 32.53
C ARG A 63 2.09 0.46 31.09
N MET A 64 0.95 -0.10 30.69
CA MET A 64 0.35 0.16 29.38
C MET A 64 0.00 1.64 29.23
N ALA A 65 -0.62 2.24 30.25
CA ALA A 65 -0.98 3.66 30.25
C ALA A 65 0.26 4.58 30.25
N SER A 66 1.28 4.27 31.04
CA SER A 66 2.54 5.03 31.06
C SER A 66 3.25 4.99 29.71
N PHE A 67 3.33 3.82 29.08
CA PHE A 67 3.88 3.67 27.73
C PHE A 67 3.11 4.53 26.71
N GLU A 68 1.77 4.44 26.71
CA GLU A 68 0.96 5.19 25.75
C GLU A 68 1.05 6.69 25.94
N THR A 69 1.07 7.16 27.19
CA THR A 69 1.24 8.58 27.51
C THR A 69 2.59 9.08 27.02
N GLU A 70 3.69 8.36 27.27
CA GLU A 70 5.03 8.79 26.85
C GLU A 70 5.19 8.77 25.32
N VAL A 71 4.67 7.73 24.65
CA VAL A 71 4.71 7.66 23.18
C VAL A 71 3.83 8.74 22.55
N THR A 72 2.64 9.00 23.09
CA THR A 72 1.74 10.05 22.57
C THR A 72 2.36 11.44 22.75
N SER A 73 3.03 11.68 23.89
CA SER A 73 3.72 12.95 24.15
C SER A 73 4.92 13.17 23.23
N ALA A 74 5.76 12.15 23.02
CA ALA A 74 6.98 12.29 22.24
C ALA A 74 6.77 12.20 20.72
N GLN A 75 5.81 11.38 20.27
CA GLN A 75 5.57 11.07 18.86
C GLN A 75 4.05 11.01 18.56
N PRO A 76 3.34 12.16 18.64
CA PRO A 76 1.88 12.21 18.55
C PRO A 76 1.33 11.63 17.23
N GLN A 77 2.11 11.67 16.14
CA GLN A 77 1.70 11.13 14.85
C GLN A 77 1.44 9.61 14.86
N LEU A 78 2.02 8.87 15.82
CA LEU A 78 1.80 7.43 16.01
C LEU A 78 0.40 7.14 16.58
N TYR A 79 -0.23 8.13 17.22
CA TYR A 79 -1.53 8.05 17.90
C TYR A 79 -2.55 9.05 17.34
N ALA A 80 -2.25 9.67 16.19
CA ALA A 80 -3.11 10.67 15.54
C ALA A 80 -4.49 10.14 15.11
N SER A 81 -4.68 8.83 15.04
CA SER A 81 -5.98 8.20 14.79
C SER A 81 -6.07 6.83 15.48
N ASP A 82 -7.30 6.35 15.72
CA ASP A 82 -7.53 5.02 16.31
C ASP A 82 -6.91 3.90 15.47
N TRP A 83 -6.93 4.06 14.16
CA TRP A 83 -6.30 3.11 13.25
C TRP A 83 -4.78 3.08 13.42
N ARG A 84 -4.11 4.24 13.47
CA ARG A 84 -2.66 4.30 13.73
C ARG A 84 -2.31 3.79 15.11
N ARG A 85 -3.10 4.12 16.13
CA ARG A 85 -2.96 3.58 17.49
C ARG A 85 -3.00 2.05 17.47
N ALA A 86 -3.96 1.45 16.75
CA ALA A 86 -4.05 0.00 16.61
C ALA A 86 -2.84 -0.61 15.89
N GLN A 87 -2.34 0.03 14.83
CA GLN A 87 -1.13 -0.42 14.11
C GLN A 87 0.13 -0.34 14.99
N THR A 88 0.28 0.75 15.74
CA THR A 88 1.38 0.92 16.71
C THR A 88 1.34 -0.15 17.80
N ARG A 89 0.17 -0.43 18.39
CA ARG A 89 0.00 -1.51 19.36
C ARG A 89 0.33 -2.89 18.77
N ALA A 90 -0.10 -3.16 17.54
CA ALA A 90 0.20 -4.44 16.88
C ALA A 90 1.70 -4.62 16.59
N TYR A 91 2.38 -3.54 16.19
CA TYR A 91 3.84 -3.54 16.03
C TYR A 91 4.55 -3.80 17.38
N VAL A 92 4.13 -3.12 18.44
CA VAL A 92 4.67 -3.27 19.80
C VAL A 92 4.50 -4.69 20.32
N GLU A 93 3.29 -5.27 20.18
CA GLU A 93 2.99 -6.65 20.56
C GLU A 93 3.90 -7.65 19.82
N SER A 94 4.07 -7.48 18.50
CA SER A 94 4.96 -8.30 17.67
C SER A 94 6.43 -8.22 18.11
N TYR A 95 6.93 -6.99 18.33
CA TYR A 95 8.28 -6.77 18.82
C TYR A 95 8.50 -7.40 20.21
N TYR A 96 7.53 -7.23 21.10
CA TYR A 96 7.57 -7.78 22.46
C TYR A 96 7.68 -9.31 22.46
N HIS A 97 6.86 -9.98 21.64
CA HIS A 97 6.90 -11.45 21.52
C HIS A 97 8.26 -11.96 21.01
N ASN A 98 8.84 -11.26 20.03
CA ASN A 98 10.16 -11.61 19.49
C ASN A 98 11.25 -11.43 20.55
N GLU A 99 11.27 -10.30 21.25
CA GLU A 99 12.30 -10.01 22.26
C GLU A 99 12.19 -10.96 23.47
N ARG A 100 10.97 -11.24 23.95
CA ARG A 100 10.72 -12.23 25.00
C ARG A 100 11.21 -13.63 24.62
N SER A 101 11.01 -14.03 23.36
CA SER A 101 11.48 -15.32 22.85
C SER A 101 13.01 -15.38 22.81
N ARG A 102 13.68 -14.27 22.49
CA ARG A 102 15.15 -14.17 22.52
C ARG A 102 15.70 -14.28 23.94
N VAL A 103 15.11 -13.56 24.91
CA VAL A 103 15.53 -13.61 26.32
C VAL A 103 15.42 -15.03 26.88
N ARG A 104 14.34 -15.75 26.56
CA ARG A 104 14.17 -17.15 26.98
C ARG A 104 15.24 -18.08 26.42
N ARG A 105 15.59 -17.93 25.15
CA ARG A 105 16.66 -18.73 24.52
C ARG A 105 18.03 -18.42 25.08
N ALA A 106 18.31 -17.15 25.38
CA ALA A 106 19.57 -16.73 25.98
C ALA A 106 19.76 -17.34 27.37
N GLY A 107 18.73 -17.33 28.22
CA GLY A 107 18.80 -17.93 29.56
C GLY A 107 18.93 -19.46 29.56
N GLN A 108 18.49 -20.14 28.49
CA GLN A 108 18.57 -21.60 28.39
C GLN A 108 19.95 -22.11 27.94
N SER A 109 20.82 -21.23 27.46
CA SER A 109 22.13 -21.62 26.90
C SER A 109 23.23 -21.79 27.95
N ASP A 110 23.01 -21.33 29.19
CA ASP A 110 24.08 -21.25 30.21
C ASP A 110 24.19 -22.52 31.10
N ASP A 111 23.13 -23.33 31.20
CA ASP A 111 23.10 -24.52 32.10
C ASP A 111 23.43 -25.86 31.41
N GLY A 112 23.79 -25.86 30.13
CA GLY A 112 23.76 -27.06 29.29
C GLY A 112 25.08 -27.57 28.69
N VAL A 113 26.23 -26.93 28.93
CA VAL A 113 27.51 -27.39 28.34
C VAL A 113 28.17 -28.45 29.24
N LYS A 114 27.58 -29.65 29.23
CA LYS A 114 28.34 -30.89 29.41
C LYS A 114 27.91 -31.90 28.34
N GLY A 115 28.67 -31.91 27.25
CA GLY A 115 28.95 -33.12 26.50
C GLY A 115 27.93 -33.56 25.46
N THR A 116 27.89 -32.85 24.32
CA THR A 116 27.61 -33.54 23.05
C THR A 116 28.63 -33.07 22.03
N MET A 117 29.64 -33.90 21.80
CA MET A 117 30.52 -33.81 20.64
C MET A 117 29.65 -33.83 19.38
N GLN A 118 29.49 -32.68 18.70
CA GLN A 118 28.93 -32.65 17.37
C GLN A 118 30.03 -32.43 16.33
N THR A 119 29.97 -33.37 15.39
CA THR A 119 30.80 -33.63 14.23
C THR A 119 30.86 -32.42 13.29
N PRO A 120 32.05 -32.09 12.75
CA PRO A 120 32.16 -31.06 11.71
C PRO A 120 31.58 -31.58 10.40
N SER A 121 30.48 -30.98 9.94
CA SER A 121 29.98 -31.19 8.58
C SER A 121 30.51 -30.06 7.70
N ALA A 122 31.45 -30.42 6.81
CA ALA A 122 31.81 -29.66 5.61
C ALA A 122 30.53 -29.19 4.89
N GLY A 123 30.42 -27.95 4.45
CA GLY A 123 31.29 -27.31 3.46
C GLY A 123 30.57 -27.43 2.13
N ASN A 124 29.79 -26.41 1.76
CA ASN A 124 29.27 -26.22 0.41
C ASN A 124 29.16 -24.71 0.17
N GLU A 125 30.27 -24.14 -0.27
CA GLU A 125 30.33 -22.87 -0.96
C GLU A 125 29.90 -23.17 -2.41
N ASP A 126 28.82 -22.57 -2.88
CA ASP A 126 28.54 -22.55 -4.31
C ASP A 126 28.20 -21.12 -4.73
N SER A 127 29.09 -20.62 -5.57
CA SER A 127 29.10 -19.32 -6.21
C SER A 127 28.11 -19.34 -7.36
N SER A 128 27.36 -18.25 -7.54
CA SER A 128 26.73 -17.97 -8.83
C SER A 128 26.63 -16.46 -9.02
N GLU A 129 27.70 -15.94 -9.60
CA GLU A 129 27.69 -14.72 -10.40
C GLU A 129 26.77 -14.96 -11.60
N SER A 130 25.86 -14.03 -11.89
CA SER A 130 25.24 -13.97 -13.20
C SER A 130 25.26 -12.56 -13.74
N ASP A 131 25.89 -12.52 -14.90
CA ASP A 131 26.38 -11.45 -15.73
C ASP A 131 25.25 -10.78 -16.55
N GLY A 132 25.59 -9.67 -17.18
CA GLY A 132 24.69 -8.61 -17.64
C GLY A 132 23.75 -8.91 -18.81
N SER A 133 22.91 -7.92 -19.09
CA SER A 133 22.45 -7.65 -20.45
C SER A 133 22.01 -6.20 -20.58
N GLN A 134 22.86 -5.44 -21.27
CA GLN A 134 22.65 -4.07 -21.71
C GLN A 134 22.15 -4.15 -23.16
N VAL A 135 20.97 -3.60 -23.43
CA VAL A 135 20.49 -3.37 -24.79
C VAL A 135 20.38 -1.87 -25.05
N ASP A 136 21.25 -1.47 -25.96
CA ASP A 136 21.26 -0.21 -26.71
C ASP A 136 20.12 -0.21 -27.75
N GLU A 137 20.07 0.86 -28.55
CA GLU A 137 19.34 1.04 -29.82
C GLU A 137 18.12 1.99 -29.89
N LEU A 138 18.42 3.08 -30.59
CA LEU A 138 17.70 3.70 -31.72
C LEU A 138 16.88 4.95 -31.45
N ALA A 139 17.61 6.06 -31.60
CA ALA A 139 17.12 7.36 -32.04
C ALA A 139 16.41 7.25 -33.40
N GLY A 140 15.15 7.70 -33.44
CA GLY A 140 14.42 8.02 -34.66
C GLY A 140 14.32 9.53 -34.81
N ASP A 141 15.25 10.10 -35.58
CA ASP A 141 15.24 11.45 -36.10
C ASP A 141 14.13 11.55 -37.16
N THR A 142 13.22 12.53 -37.04
CA THR A 142 12.24 12.83 -38.10
C THR A 142 12.11 14.33 -38.24
N THR A 143 12.77 14.78 -39.30
CA THR A 143 12.86 16.11 -39.90
C THR A 143 11.52 16.85 -40.01
N ALA A 144 11.62 18.13 -39.67
CA ALA A 144 10.61 19.17 -39.88
C ALA A 144 10.29 19.41 -41.37
N HIS A 145 9.06 19.85 -41.63
CA HIS A 145 8.68 20.52 -42.87
C HIS A 145 7.84 21.77 -42.51
N PRO A 146 8.20 22.97 -42.99
CA PRO A 146 7.39 24.18 -42.86
C PRO A 146 6.58 24.39 -44.15
N THR A 147 5.27 24.61 -44.01
CA THR A 147 4.46 25.21 -45.09
C THR A 147 3.42 26.12 -44.45
N ASP A 148 3.62 27.42 -44.64
CA ASP A 148 2.66 28.50 -44.42
C ASP A 148 1.45 28.37 -45.36
N GLU A 149 0.22 28.51 -44.84
CA GLU A 149 -0.87 29.20 -45.55
C GLU A 149 -2.02 29.60 -44.58
N PRO A 150 -2.37 30.89 -44.45
CA PRO A 150 -3.47 31.34 -43.59
C PRO A 150 -4.80 31.32 -44.33
N SER A 151 -5.53 30.21 -44.24
CA SER A 151 -6.88 30.08 -44.79
C SER A 151 -7.94 30.18 -43.70
N SER A 152 -8.55 31.36 -43.60
CA SER A 152 -9.65 31.68 -42.68
C SER A 152 -10.96 31.03 -43.14
N LEU A 153 -11.10 29.73 -42.85
CA LEU A 153 -12.36 29.00 -43.01
C LEU A 153 -13.14 28.98 -41.69
N PRO A 154 -14.49 29.00 -41.74
CA PRO A 154 -15.34 28.98 -40.56
C PRO A 154 -15.09 27.70 -39.76
N THR A 155 -14.60 27.89 -38.52
CA THR A 155 -14.22 26.82 -37.60
C THR A 155 -15.36 25.81 -37.46
N PRO A 156 -15.21 24.56 -37.94
CA PRO A 156 -16.21 23.53 -37.72
C PRO A 156 -16.36 23.30 -36.20
N PRO A 157 -17.57 22.95 -35.71
CA PRO A 157 -17.79 22.67 -34.30
C PRO A 157 -16.75 21.67 -33.82
N ALA A 158 -15.96 22.09 -32.82
CA ALA A 158 -14.81 21.36 -32.32
C ALA A 158 -15.21 19.90 -32.06
N THR A 159 -14.72 19.01 -32.91
CA THR A 159 -14.96 17.58 -32.76
C THR A 159 -14.35 17.19 -31.42
N PRO A 160 -15.13 16.65 -30.46
CA PRO A 160 -14.60 16.31 -29.16
C PRO A 160 -13.44 15.32 -29.35
N PRO A 161 -12.33 15.49 -28.62
CA PRO A 161 -11.14 14.65 -28.80
C PRO A 161 -11.54 13.17 -28.70
N LEU A 162 -11.29 12.42 -29.79
CA LEU A 162 -11.81 11.08 -30.04
C LEU A 162 -11.54 10.08 -28.88
N GLY A 163 -10.53 10.33 -28.04
CA GLY A 163 -10.16 9.44 -26.93
C GLY A 163 -11.18 9.39 -25.79
N THR A 164 -11.83 10.51 -25.44
CA THR A 164 -12.56 10.65 -24.16
C THR A 164 -13.88 9.87 -24.07
N SER A 165 -14.39 9.42 -25.22
CA SER A 165 -15.70 8.78 -25.33
C SER A 165 -15.79 7.46 -24.55
N ALA A 166 -14.71 6.68 -24.49
CA ALA A 166 -14.67 5.41 -23.79
C ALA A 166 -14.73 5.57 -22.27
N VAL A 167 -13.93 6.48 -21.72
CA VAL A 167 -13.89 6.77 -20.28
C VAL A 167 -15.21 7.36 -19.80
N ARG A 168 -15.79 8.29 -20.58
CA ARG A 168 -17.12 8.84 -20.28
C ARG A 168 -18.19 7.74 -20.27
N ARG A 169 -18.19 6.84 -21.25
CA ARG A 169 -19.13 5.71 -21.31
C ARG A 169 -19.01 4.79 -20.09
N PHE A 170 -17.78 4.49 -19.66
CA PHE A 170 -17.52 3.72 -18.44
C PHE A 170 -18.07 4.43 -17.19
N LEU A 171 -17.77 5.71 -17.00
CA LEU A 171 -18.23 6.47 -15.84
C LEU A 171 -19.76 6.61 -15.79
N ARG A 172 -20.41 6.73 -16.96
CA ARG A 172 -21.87 6.71 -17.09
C ARG A 172 -22.49 5.35 -16.72
N SER A 173 -21.76 4.26 -16.93
CA SER A 173 -22.24 2.90 -16.62
C SER A 173 -22.24 2.58 -15.13
N CYS A 174 -21.55 3.37 -14.30
CA CYS A 174 -21.56 3.23 -12.85
C CYS A 174 -22.94 3.59 -12.27
N GLN A 175 -23.33 2.96 -11.16
CA GLN A 175 -24.52 3.33 -10.38
C GLN A 175 -24.13 3.79 -8.97
N PRO A 176 -24.29 5.08 -8.63
CA PRO A 176 -24.79 6.18 -9.47
C PRO A 176 -23.81 6.58 -10.58
N SER A 177 -24.29 7.31 -11.61
CA SER A 177 -23.43 7.81 -12.69
C SER A 177 -22.30 8.67 -12.14
N LEU A 178 -21.07 8.36 -12.55
CA LEU A 178 -19.85 9.02 -12.09
C LEU A 178 -19.26 9.94 -13.17
N GLU A 179 -20.04 10.38 -14.15
CA GLU A 179 -19.55 11.23 -15.25
C GLU A 179 -18.91 12.54 -14.80
N HIS A 180 -19.31 13.06 -13.63
CA HIS A 180 -18.70 14.25 -13.03
C HIS A 180 -17.22 14.04 -12.67
N LEU A 181 -16.75 12.78 -12.59
CA LEU A 181 -15.34 12.42 -12.43
C LEU A 181 -14.59 12.35 -13.77
N LEU A 182 -15.21 12.67 -14.90
CA LEU A 182 -14.51 12.66 -16.19
C LEU A 182 -13.30 13.61 -16.22
N PRO A 183 -13.38 14.87 -15.76
CA PRO A 183 -12.21 15.76 -15.72
C PRO A 183 -11.07 15.18 -14.87
N PHE A 184 -11.42 14.44 -13.82
CA PHE A 184 -10.48 13.77 -12.94
C PHE A 184 -9.67 12.69 -13.67
N PHE A 185 -10.33 11.81 -14.43
CA PHE A 185 -9.63 10.80 -15.23
C PHE A 185 -8.73 11.44 -16.30
N MET A 186 -9.16 12.56 -16.90
CA MET A 186 -8.33 13.29 -17.87
C MET A 186 -7.05 13.87 -17.27
N ARG A 187 -7.13 14.39 -16.03
CA ARG A 187 -5.98 14.95 -15.30
C ARG A 187 -4.97 13.88 -14.90
N LEU A 188 -5.44 12.66 -14.62
CA LEU A 188 -4.60 11.48 -14.36
C LEU A 188 -4.03 10.84 -15.63
N GLY A 189 -4.31 11.40 -16.81
CA GLY A 189 -3.85 10.85 -18.09
C GLY A 189 -4.62 9.61 -18.55
N ILE A 190 -5.76 9.29 -17.92
CA ILE A 190 -6.63 8.19 -18.35
C ILE A 190 -7.63 8.76 -19.35
N ARG A 191 -7.20 8.82 -20.62
CA ARG A 191 -7.94 9.44 -21.72
C ARG A 191 -8.58 8.41 -22.63
N THR A 192 -8.01 7.22 -22.71
CA THR A 192 -8.35 6.17 -23.68
C THR A 192 -8.86 4.91 -22.99
N ARG A 193 -9.47 4.02 -23.79
CA ARG A 193 -9.93 2.70 -23.31
C ARG A 193 -8.77 1.83 -22.83
N SER A 194 -7.62 1.88 -23.50
CA SER A 194 -6.44 1.08 -23.17
C SER A 194 -5.84 1.50 -21.83
N GLU A 195 -5.75 2.79 -21.54
CA GLU A 195 -5.28 3.31 -20.25
C GLU A 195 -6.25 2.90 -19.12
N LEU A 196 -7.56 3.03 -19.34
CA LEU A 196 -8.57 2.58 -18.38
C LEU A 196 -8.46 1.07 -18.12
N ALA A 197 -8.29 0.27 -19.18
CA ALA A 197 -8.07 -1.17 -19.06
C ALA A 197 -6.77 -1.51 -18.30
N GLY A 198 -5.72 -0.68 -18.46
CA GLY A 198 -4.48 -0.81 -17.68
C GLY A 198 -4.71 -0.68 -16.18
N VAL A 199 -5.50 0.31 -15.75
CA VAL A 199 -5.89 0.48 -14.35
C VAL A 199 -6.78 -0.67 -13.87
N MET A 200 -7.69 -1.16 -14.73
CA MET A 200 -8.53 -2.30 -14.42
C MET A 200 -7.72 -3.59 -14.21
N ARG A 201 -6.62 -3.81 -14.94
CA ARG A 201 -5.78 -5.00 -14.75
C ARG A 201 -5.03 -5.03 -13.42
N TRP A 202 -5.03 -3.93 -12.66
CA TRP A 202 -4.38 -3.91 -11.36
C TRP A 202 -5.11 -4.83 -10.37
N PRO A 203 -4.37 -5.52 -9.48
CA PRO A 203 -4.98 -6.25 -8.38
C PRO A 203 -5.91 -5.36 -7.56
N ALA A 204 -7.04 -5.90 -7.08
CA ALA A 204 -8.06 -5.13 -6.35
C ALA A 204 -7.47 -4.27 -5.21
N TYR A 205 -6.52 -4.82 -4.43
CA TYR A 205 -5.88 -4.07 -3.35
C TYR A 205 -5.08 -2.85 -3.83
N ARG A 206 -4.48 -2.90 -5.04
CA ARG A 206 -3.77 -1.76 -5.65
C ARG A 206 -4.75 -0.71 -6.16
N ARG A 207 -5.85 -1.14 -6.79
CA ARG A 207 -6.93 -0.23 -7.22
C ARG A 207 -7.50 0.52 -6.01
N ASP A 208 -7.80 -0.18 -4.93
CA ASP A 208 -8.32 0.41 -3.70
C ASP A 208 -7.30 1.32 -2.99
N ALA A 209 -6.01 0.99 -3.05
CA ALA A 209 -4.96 1.83 -2.50
C ALA A 209 -4.84 3.14 -3.30
N TRP A 210 -4.82 3.03 -4.64
CA TRP A 210 -4.78 4.16 -5.55
C TRP A 210 -5.99 5.08 -5.37
N LEU A 211 -7.22 4.54 -5.35
CA LEU A 211 -8.43 5.32 -5.10
C LEU A 211 -8.44 6.01 -3.73
N ARG A 212 -7.81 5.40 -2.71
CA ARG A 212 -7.66 6.02 -1.38
C ARG A 212 -6.60 7.13 -1.37
N GLU A 213 -5.53 6.97 -2.13
CA GLU A 213 -4.48 8.00 -2.25
C GLU A 213 -5.02 9.23 -2.99
N LEU A 214 -5.78 9.01 -4.05
CA LEU A 214 -6.49 10.08 -4.78
C LEU A 214 -7.44 10.88 -3.89
N ARG A 215 -7.96 10.29 -2.81
CA ARG A 215 -8.80 11.00 -1.83
C ARG A 215 -7.98 11.90 -0.90
N ARG A 216 -6.70 11.60 -0.68
CA ARG A 216 -5.85 12.28 0.31
C ARG A 216 -5.22 13.56 -0.21
N GLU A 217 -4.93 13.61 -1.49
CA GLU A 217 -4.37 14.80 -2.10
C GLU A 217 -5.43 15.94 -2.07
N GLU A 218 -5.09 17.06 -1.43
CA GLU A 218 -5.99 18.20 -1.18
C GLU A 218 -6.59 18.78 -2.47
N GLU A 219 -5.85 18.70 -3.58
CA GLU A 219 -6.32 19.09 -4.92
C GLU A 219 -7.58 18.34 -5.35
N TRP A 220 -7.85 17.15 -4.81
CA TRP A 220 -9.01 16.35 -5.21
C TRP A 220 -10.19 16.47 -4.27
N ALA A 221 -10.02 17.12 -3.12
CA ALA A 221 -11.14 17.50 -2.27
C ALA A 221 -12.09 18.47 -3.00
N GLU A 222 -11.56 19.31 -3.90
CA GLU A 222 -12.35 20.22 -4.75
C GLU A 222 -13.33 19.48 -5.68
N PHE A 223 -12.97 18.26 -6.12
CA PHE A 223 -13.84 17.44 -6.96
C PHE A 223 -14.89 16.66 -6.16
N GLY A 224 -14.89 16.79 -4.83
CA GLY A 224 -15.92 16.22 -3.96
C GLY A 224 -15.94 14.70 -3.93
N LEU A 225 -14.80 14.03 -4.14
CA LEU A 225 -14.70 12.57 -4.14
C LEU A 225 -15.10 11.97 -2.78
N THR A 226 -16.34 11.52 -2.69
CA THR A 226 -16.91 10.91 -1.48
C THR A 226 -16.47 9.46 -1.33
N ARG A 227 -16.54 8.95 -0.09
CA ARG A 227 -16.30 7.53 0.20
C ARG A 227 -17.22 6.61 -0.62
N VAL A 228 -18.45 7.05 -0.89
CA VAL A 228 -19.44 6.29 -1.67
C VAL A 228 -19.02 6.18 -3.13
N GLN A 229 -18.49 7.27 -3.72
CA GLN A 229 -17.99 7.25 -5.09
C GLN A 229 -16.76 6.36 -5.26
N ILE A 230 -15.86 6.33 -4.27
CA ILE A 230 -14.71 5.40 -4.27
C ILE A 230 -15.19 3.95 -4.24
N GLN A 231 -16.19 3.65 -3.42
CA GLN A 231 -16.80 2.32 -3.39
C GLN A 231 -17.48 1.98 -4.72
N ALA A 232 -18.20 2.93 -5.31
CA ALA A 232 -18.83 2.75 -6.62
C ALA A 232 -17.79 2.51 -7.73
N LEU A 233 -16.66 3.22 -7.74
CA LEU A 233 -15.55 2.98 -8.66
C LEU A 233 -14.91 1.61 -8.44
N SER A 234 -14.63 1.25 -7.18
CA SER A 234 -14.05 -0.06 -6.84
C SER A 234 -14.97 -1.20 -7.31
N LEU A 235 -16.28 -1.09 -7.07
CA LEU A 235 -17.28 -2.05 -7.56
C LEU A 235 -17.35 -2.06 -9.09
N ALA A 236 -17.40 -0.89 -9.73
CA ALA A 236 -17.45 -0.77 -11.18
C ALA A 236 -16.24 -1.45 -11.85
N PHE A 237 -15.06 -1.37 -11.24
CA PHE A 237 -13.88 -2.10 -11.73
C PHE A 237 -14.02 -3.61 -11.62
N VAL A 238 -14.65 -4.13 -10.58
CA VAL A 238 -14.89 -5.57 -10.42
C VAL A 238 -15.89 -6.08 -11.46
N PHE A 239 -17.00 -5.38 -11.66
CA PHE A 239 -18.04 -5.81 -12.61
C PHE A 239 -17.63 -5.59 -14.07
N SER A 240 -16.76 -4.62 -14.34
CA SER A 240 -16.30 -4.37 -15.71
C SER A 240 -15.29 -5.42 -16.19
N ASP A 241 -14.61 -6.14 -15.29
CA ASP A 241 -13.76 -7.28 -15.65
C ASP A 241 -14.61 -8.42 -16.27
N GLU A 242 -15.85 -8.63 -15.79
CA GLU A 242 -16.79 -9.60 -16.37
C GLU A 242 -17.31 -9.13 -17.75
N VAL A 243 -17.62 -7.85 -17.90
CA VAL A 243 -18.12 -7.30 -19.18
C VAL A 243 -17.05 -7.28 -20.26
N VAL A 244 -15.79 -6.99 -19.92
CA VAL A 244 -14.67 -7.04 -20.87
C VAL A 244 -14.38 -8.48 -21.29
N ALA A 245 -14.53 -9.46 -20.40
CA ALA A 245 -14.41 -10.88 -20.74
C ALA A 245 -15.53 -11.34 -21.69
N ILE A 246 -16.76 -10.86 -21.51
CA ILE A 246 -17.91 -11.23 -22.35
C ILE A 246 -17.85 -10.53 -23.72
N CYS A 247 -17.45 -9.26 -23.79
CA CYS A 247 -17.39 -8.53 -25.05
C CYS A 247 -16.12 -8.77 -25.88
N GLY A 248 -15.07 -9.35 -25.29
CA GLY A 248 -13.85 -9.73 -26.02
C GLY A 248 -13.99 -11.00 -26.86
N ALA A 249 -15.04 -11.79 -26.67
CA ALA A 249 -15.25 -13.07 -27.34
C ALA A 249 -16.13 -13.00 -28.61
N SER A 250 -16.52 -11.80 -29.06
CA SER A 250 -17.45 -11.64 -30.20
C SER A 250 -16.89 -10.80 -31.35
N GLY A 251 -15.56 -10.70 -31.48
CA GLY A 251 -14.93 -9.87 -32.51
C GLY A 251 -13.53 -10.32 -32.87
N GLU A 252 -13.40 -11.58 -33.28
CA GLU A 252 -12.42 -12.05 -34.27
C GLU A 252 -13.16 -12.83 -35.35
#